data_AF-A0A8J6JMM9-F1
#
_entry.id   AF-A0A8J6JMM9-F1
#
_cell.length_a   1.000
_cell.length_b   1.000
_cell.length_c   1.000
_cell.angle_alpha   90.00
_cell.angle_beta   90.00
_cell.angle_gamma   90.00
#
_symmetry.space_group_name_H-M   'P 1'
#
loop_
_entity.id
_entity.type
_entity.pdbx_description
1 polymer ?
#
loop_
_entity_poly.entity_id
_entity_poly.type
_entity_poly.pdbx_seq_one_letter_code
_entity_poly.pdbx_strand_id
1 'polypeptide(L)'
;MRGGAVKRAALALLLAGCVPQPGPVVAGGDAGDGCGPQAVIFVQAGDVLGEPPRRAGPATAEQLAAELMRENAAIERLQIAFDALLYCRWTEVRLIRAGASAGDFPRGELPGRLAAASGRLQRDVARGVQARVRLQARAARIDAAVEAVAPGATRTGGPGGGPGATRAMASAPLVLRQRPDGAAGEAGRLVAGAEAYLRPAAGGFVLAEAGGVSGYAPGSSFTVLPALAPPGGGDTLRSLAATNISRREVFFQSLALAERSGTQGFEPGS
;
A
#
# COMPACT_ATOMS: atom_id res chain seq x y z
N MET A 1 24.34 -70.90 -36.71
CA MET A 1 23.50 -70.20 -37.71
C MET A 1 22.42 -69.41 -36.98
N ARG A 2 22.29 -68.10 -37.31
CA ARG A 2 21.19 -67.16 -36.99
C ARG A 2 21.02 -66.86 -35.48
N GLY A 3 21.02 -65.62 -34.99
CA GLY A 3 20.84 -64.29 -35.60
C GLY A 3 19.77 -63.55 -34.80
N GLY A 4 20.11 -62.40 -34.18
CA GLY A 4 19.12 -61.61 -33.42
C GLY A 4 19.73 -60.43 -32.67
N ALA A 5 20.23 -59.42 -33.39
CA ALA A 5 20.65 -58.14 -32.81
C ALA A 5 19.44 -57.20 -32.67
N VAL A 6 19.00 -56.96 -31.43
CA VAL A 6 17.96 -55.97 -31.12
C VAL A 6 18.61 -54.59 -31.01
N LYS A 7 18.39 -53.74 -32.02
CA LYS A 7 18.74 -52.31 -31.98
C LYS A 7 17.71 -51.58 -31.11
N ARG A 8 18.12 -51.11 -29.93
CA ARG A 8 17.36 -50.11 -29.15
C ARG A 8 17.75 -48.72 -29.64
N ALA A 9 16.86 -48.09 -30.41
CA ALA A 9 16.92 -46.67 -30.70
C ALA A 9 16.48 -45.90 -29.44
N ALA A 10 17.41 -45.19 -28.81
CA ALA A 10 17.09 -44.25 -27.75
C ALA A 10 16.57 -42.95 -28.39
N LEU A 11 15.28 -42.71 -28.17
CA LEU A 11 14.54 -41.52 -28.53
C LEU A 11 14.97 -40.37 -27.60
N ALA A 12 15.83 -39.48 -28.08
CA ALA A 12 16.16 -38.24 -27.39
C ALA A 12 15.01 -37.23 -27.60
N LEU A 13 14.06 -37.21 -26.67
CA LEU A 13 13.00 -36.20 -26.62
C LEU A 13 13.60 -34.84 -26.21
N LEU A 14 13.43 -33.87 -27.10
CA LEU A 14 13.67 -32.45 -26.90
C LEU A 14 12.77 -31.90 -25.78
N LEU A 15 13.30 -31.82 -24.56
CA LEU A 15 12.76 -30.96 -23.51
C LEU A 15 13.41 -29.58 -23.63
N ALA A 16 12.99 -28.80 -24.63
CA ALA A 16 13.21 -27.37 -24.68
C ALA A 16 12.26 -26.69 -23.69
N GLY A 17 12.58 -26.80 -22.39
CA GLY A 17 11.91 -26.01 -21.37
C GLY A 17 12.16 -24.53 -21.65
N CYS A 18 11.09 -23.74 -21.64
CA CYS A 18 11.13 -22.29 -21.66
C CYS A 18 11.91 -21.78 -20.45
N VAL A 19 13.24 -21.65 -20.59
CA VAL A 19 14.03 -20.80 -19.72
C VAL A 19 13.64 -19.36 -20.08
N PRO A 20 13.09 -18.56 -19.16
CA PRO A 20 12.88 -17.15 -19.44
C PRO A 20 14.23 -16.55 -19.81
N GLN A 21 14.35 -16.05 -21.05
CA GLN A 21 15.54 -15.30 -21.45
C GLN A 21 15.69 -14.13 -20.46
N PRO A 22 16.82 -14.01 -19.76
CA PRO A 22 17.11 -12.78 -19.05
C PRO A 22 17.12 -11.67 -20.12
N GLY A 23 16.13 -10.78 -20.03
CA GLY A 23 16.15 -9.55 -20.82
C GLY A 23 17.47 -8.80 -20.58
N PRO A 24 17.85 -7.86 -21.46
CA PRO A 24 19.10 -7.14 -21.34
C PRO A 24 19.22 -6.57 -19.92
N VAL A 25 20.16 -7.12 -19.15
CA VAL A 25 20.54 -6.59 -17.85
C VAL A 25 21.04 -5.18 -18.16
N VAL A 26 20.35 -4.16 -17.64
CA VAL A 26 20.80 -2.78 -17.73
C VAL A 26 22.12 -2.69 -16.95
N ALA A 27 23.22 -2.95 -17.64
CA ALA A 27 24.58 -2.91 -17.14
C ALA A 27 24.98 -1.44 -16.97
N GLY A 28 24.46 -0.84 -15.91
CA GLY A 28 24.74 0.52 -15.48
C GLY A 28 24.26 0.79 -14.05
N GLY A 29 23.91 -0.26 -13.30
CA GLY A 29 23.65 -0.16 -11.87
C GLY A 29 24.97 -0.07 -11.12
N ASP A 30 25.13 0.93 -10.24
CA ASP A 30 26.20 0.96 -9.26
C ASP A 30 26.29 -0.41 -8.58
N ALA A 31 27.44 -1.10 -8.69
CA ALA A 31 27.63 -2.43 -8.10
C ALA A 31 27.42 -2.47 -6.56
N GLY A 32 27.29 -1.29 -5.94
CA GLY A 32 26.94 -1.12 -4.52
C GLY A 32 25.47 -0.80 -4.22
N ASP A 33 24.58 -0.66 -5.22
CA ASP A 33 23.15 -0.42 -4.98
C ASP A 33 22.36 -1.74 -4.92
N GLY A 34 22.43 -2.41 -3.77
CA GLY A 34 21.67 -3.65 -3.51
C GLY A 34 20.14 -3.46 -3.56
N CYS A 35 19.65 -2.23 -3.49
CA CYS A 35 18.22 -1.90 -3.58
C CYS A 35 17.78 -1.42 -4.97
N GLY A 36 18.68 -1.48 -5.96
CA GLY A 36 18.39 -1.08 -7.34
C GLY A 36 17.12 -1.72 -7.92
N PRO A 37 16.90 -3.04 -7.76
CA PRO A 37 15.67 -3.69 -8.23
C PRO A 37 14.39 -3.09 -7.62
N GLN A 38 14.37 -2.81 -6.32
CA GLN A 38 13.23 -2.20 -5.63
C GLN A 38 12.99 -0.77 -6.12
N ALA A 39 14.06 -0.02 -6.39
CA ALA A 39 13.96 1.33 -6.94
C ALA A 39 13.31 1.32 -8.33
N VAL A 40 13.66 0.35 -9.19
CA VAL A 40 13.03 0.17 -10.50
C VAL A 40 11.54 -0.19 -10.37
N ILE A 41 11.19 -1.12 -9.48
CA ILE A 41 9.79 -1.50 -9.23
C ILE A 41 8.98 -0.28 -8.75
N PHE A 42 9.54 0.53 -7.86
CA PHE A 42 8.90 1.76 -7.38
C PHE A 42 8.67 2.78 -8.50
N VAL A 43 9.67 3.03 -9.34
CA VAL A 43 9.53 3.92 -10.51
C VAL A 43 8.45 3.42 -11.45
N GLN A 44 8.49 2.13 -11.80
CA GLN A 44 7.49 1.51 -12.67
C GLN A 44 6.09 1.61 -12.07
N ALA A 45 5.91 1.37 -10.76
CA ALA A 45 4.63 1.50 -10.09
C ALA A 45 4.09 2.94 -10.15
N GLY A 46 4.97 3.95 -10.08
CA GLY A 46 4.60 5.35 -10.24
C GLY A 46 4.16 5.72 -11.66
N ASP A 47 4.66 5.03 -12.67
CA ASP A 47 4.31 5.26 -14.08
C ASP A 47 2.98 4.59 -14.49
N VAL A 48 2.50 3.61 -13.71
CA VAL A 48 1.18 2.98 -13.93
C VAL A 48 0.02 3.95 -13.68
N LEU A 49 0.29 5.12 -13.08
CA LEU A 49 -0.64 6.26 -13.04
C LEU A 49 -0.74 6.91 -14.43
N GLY A 50 -1.20 6.15 -15.42
CA GLY A 50 -1.22 6.51 -16.84
C GLY A 50 -2.17 7.67 -17.16
N GLU A 51 -2.16 8.09 -18.43
CA GLU A 51 -3.01 9.18 -18.91
C GLU A 51 -4.50 8.92 -18.67
N PRO A 52 -5.31 9.98 -18.42
CA PRO A 52 -6.76 9.85 -18.36
C PRO A 52 -7.29 9.18 -19.63
N PRO A 53 -8.32 8.32 -19.53
CA PRO A 53 -8.96 7.76 -20.72
C PRO A 53 -9.44 8.88 -21.65
N ARG A 54 -9.11 8.79 -22.94
CA ARG A 54 -9.67 9.72 -23.93
C ARG A 54 -11.16 9.42 -24.07
N ARG A 55 -11.99 10.42 -23.82
CA ARG A 55 -13.46 10.32 -23.85
C ARG A 55 -14.03 11.41 -24.75
N ALA A 56 -15.12 11.08 -25.46
CA ALA A 56 -15.87 12.01 -26.29
C ALA A 56 -16.94 12.80 -25.50
N GLY A 57 -17.15 12.50 -24.22
CA GLY A 57 -18.18 13.12 -23.38
C GLY A 57 -17.90 12.93 -21.88
N PRO A 58 -18.83 13.38 -21.01
CA PRO A 58 -18.73 13.19 -19.56
C PRO A 58 -18.71 11.70 -19.20
N ALA A 59 -17.97 11.34 -18.15
CA ALA A 59 -17.85 9.95 -17.72
C ALA A 59 -19.14 9.46 -17.03
N THR A 60 -19.55 8.23 -17.31
CA THR A 60 -20.66 7.59 -16.58
C THR A 60 -20.22 7.11 -15.20
N ALA A 61 -21.18 6.79 -14.32
CA ALA A 61 -20.89 6.24 -13.00
C ALA A 61 -20.10 4.93 -13.08
N GLU A 62 -20.44 4.01 -13.99
CA GLU A 62 -19.69 2.75 -14.15
C GLU A 62 -18.27 3.00 -14.65
N GLN A 63 -18.08 3.95 -15.57
CA GLN A 63 -16.76 4.30 -16.09
C GLN A 63 -15.87 4.91 -15.00
N LEU A 64 -16.43 5.77 -14.14
CA LEU A 64 -15.72 6.35 -13.00
C LEU A 64 -15.42 5.29 -11.95
N ALA A 65 -16.35 4.36 -11.67
CA ALA A 65 -16.11 3.25 -10.75
C ALA A 65 -14.96 2.37 -11.25
N ALA A 66 -14.96 1.99 -12.53
CA ALA A 66 -13.87 1.21 -13.12
C ALA A 66 -12.53 1.97 -13.12
N GLU A 67 -12.54 3.30 -13.32
CA GLU A 67 -11.35 4.13 -13.18
C GLU A 67 -10.83 4.16 -11.75
N LEU A 68 -11.69 4.40 -10.76
CA LEU A 68 -11.32 4.38 -9.34
C LEU A 68 -10.81 3.02 -8.88
N MET A 69 -11.38 1.91 -9.36
CA MET A 69 -10.86 0.57 -9.09
C MET A 69 -9.42 0.40 -9.57
N ARG A 70 -9.14 0.82 -10.82
CA ARG A 70 -7.77 0.77 -11.37
C ARG A 70 -6.82 1.69 -10.61
N GLU A 71 -7.27 2.90 -10.28
CA GLU A 71 -6.50 3.88 -9.53
C GLU A 71 -6.17 3.36 -8.11
N ASN A 72 -7.14 2.78 -7.41
CA ASN A 72 -6.94 2.19 -6.09
C ASN A 72 -5.90 1.07 -6.12
N ALA A 73 -5.96 0.19 -7.13
CA ALA A 73 -4.97 -0.88 -7.32
C ALA A 73 -3.58 -0.35 -7.73
N ALA A 74 -3.52 0.78 -8.45
CA ALA A 74 -2.25 1.43 -8.79
C ALA A 74 -1.60 2.06 -7.55
N ILE A 75 -2.37 2.82 -6.75
CA ILE A 75 -1.87 3.43 -5.50
C ILE A 75 -1.41 2.35 -4.52
N GLU A 76 -2.11 1.23 -4.40
CA GLU A 76 -1.70 0.11 -3.56
C GLU A 76 -0.34 -0.46 -3.97
N ARG A 77 -0.14 -0.72 -5.27
CA ARG A 77 1.13 -1.20 -5.79
C ARG A 77 2.25 -0.18 -5.57
N LEU A 78 1.96 1.11 -5.74
CA LEU A 78 2.89 2.19 -5.48
C LEU A 78 3.31 2.22 -4.00
N GLN A 79 2.35 2.11 -3.07
CA GLN A 79 2.60 2.07 -1.63
C GLN A 79 3.51 0.88 -1.27
N ILE A 80 3.14 -0.33 -1.70
CA ILE A 80 3.92 -1.55 -1.43
C ILE A 80 5.34 -1.41 -1.96
N ALA A 81 5.50 -0.91 -3.20
CA ALA A 81 6.82 -0.74 -3.81
C ALA A 81 7.66 0.31 -3.06
N PHE A 82 7.05 1.42 -2.65
CA PHE A 82 7.73 2.47 -1.88
C PHE A 82 8.18 1.96 -0.50
N ASP A 83 7.31 1.26 0.23
CA ASP A 83 7.63 0.70 1.54
C ASP A 83 8.75 -0.35 1.44
N ALA A 84 8.70 -1.22 0.44
CA ALA A 84 9.74 -2.21 0.19
C ALA A 84 11.09 -1.56 -0.14
N LEU A 85 11.08 -0.48 -0.93
CA LEU A 85 12.28 0.30 -1.23
C LEU A 85 12.85 0.95 0.04
N LEU A 86 12.02 1.61 0.84
CA LEU A 86 12.47 2.21 2.10
C LEU A 86 13.06 1.17 3.04
N TYR A 87 12.37 0.05 3.24
CA TYR A 87 12.88 -1.05 4.07
C TYR A 87 14.24 -1.55 3.60
N CYS A 88 14.43 -1.70 2.28
CA CYS A 88 15.72 -2.06 1.71
C CYS A 88 16.80 -1.01 2.03
N ARG A 89 16.50 0.29 1.86
CA ARG A 89 17.44 1.40 2.18
C ARG A 89 17.84 1.43 3.66
N TRP A 90 16.91 1.20 4.57
CA TRP A 90 17.22 1.10 6.00
C TRP A 90 18.10 -0.12 6.31
N THR A 91 17.82 -1.24 5.67
CA THR A 91 18.61 -2.47 5.81
C THR A 91 20.04 -2.29 5.27
N GLU A 92 20.18 -1.64 4.11
CA GLU A 92 21.47 -1.29 3.50
C GLU A 92 22.36 -0.52 4.50
N VAL A 93 21.81 0.48 5.18
CA VAL A 93 22.57 1.25 6.18
C VAL A 93 22.95 0.43 7.39
N ARG A 94 22.06 -0.44 7.88
CA ARG A 94 22.38 -1.37 8.97
C ARG A 94 23.54 -2.29 8.58
N LEU A 95 23.55 -2.78 7.34
CA LEU A 95 24.63 -3.62 6.82
C LEU A 95 25.94 -2.85 6.66
N ILE A 96 25.90 -1.61 6.18
CA ILE A 96 27.10 -0.74 6.11
C ILE A 96 27.71 -0.58 7.51
N ARG A 97 26.90 -0.24 8.52
CA ARG A 97 27.39 -0.09 9.90
C ARG A 97 27.95 -1.40 10.45
N ALA A 98 27.26 -2.53 10.22
CA ALA A 98 27.71 -3.84 10.65
C ALA A 98 29.06 -4.22 9.99
N GLY A 99 29.22 -4.02 8.68
CA GLY A 99 30.48 -4.32 7.98
C GLY A 99 31.66 -3.49 8.48
N ALA A 100 31.44 -2.20 8.80
CA ALA A 100 32.48 -1.37 9.41
C ALA A 100 32.89 -1.87 10.81
N SER A 101 31.93 -2.39 11.59
CA SER A 101 32.20 -2.97 12.91
C SER A 101 32.90 -4.33 12.84
N ALA A 102 32.60 -5.13 11.81
CA ALA A 102 33.20 -6.43 11.56
C ALA A 102 34.60 -6.34 10.91
N GLY A 103 34.95 -5.18 10.35
CA GLY A 103 36.24 -4.97 9.67
C GLY A 103 36.22 -5.37 8.18
N ASP A 104 35.04 -5.52 7.58
CA ASP A 104 34.89 -5.84 6.16
C ASP A 104 35.46 -4.72 5.25
N PHE A 105 35.56 -3.51 5.77
CA PHE A 105 36.20 -2.36 5.12
C PHE A 105 36.79 -1.38 6.16
N PRO A 106 37.75 -0.51 5.77
CA PRO A 106 38.37 0.46 6.66
C PRO A 106 37.35 1.42 7.29
N ARG A 107 37.46 1.70 8.59
CA ARG A 107 36.56 2.66 9.29
C ARG A 107 36.54 4.05 8.66
N GLY A 108 37.64 4.49 8.04
CA GLY A 108 37.72 5.75 7.30
C GLY A 108 36.78 5.83 6.10
N GLU A 109 36.33 4.69 5.54
CA GLU A 109 35.36 4.66 4.44
C GLU A 109 33.90 4.78 4.89
N LEU A 110 33.61 4.56 6.18
CA LEU A 110 32.23 4.54 6.70
C LEU A 110 31.45 5.83 6.39
N PRO A 111 31.98 7.05 6.62
CA PRO A 111 31.26 8.29 6.32
C PRO A 111 30.88 8.41 4.84
N GLY A 112 31.78 8.05 3.92
CA GLY A 112 31.53 8.10 2.48
C GLY A 112 30.42 7.13 2.06
N ARG A 113 30.42 5.90 2.61
CA ARG A 113 29.39 4.89 2.32
C ARG A 113 28.01 5.30 2.86
N LEU A 114 27.95 5.86 4.08
CA LEU A 114 26.70 6.38 4.66
C LEU A 114 26.18 7.61 3.91
N ALA A 115 27.07 8.50 3.44
CA ALA A 115 26.69 9.64 2.60
C ALA A 115 26.11 9.18 1.26
N ALA A 116 26.72 8.17 0.62
CA ALA A 116 26.21 7.60 -0.62
C ALA A 116 24.82 6.96 -0.44
N ALA A 117 24.61 6.20 0.64
CA ALA A 117 23.31 5.62 0.98
C ALA A 117 22.26 6.70 1.27
N SER A 118 22.62 7.75 2.02
CA SER A 118 21.75 8.93 2.25
C SER A 118 21.33 9.57 0.94
N GLY A 119 22.28 9.79 0.02
CA GLY A 119 22.01 10.38 -1.28
C GLY A 119 21.06 9.53 -2.15
N ARG A 120 21.15 8.20 -2.07
CA ARG A 120 20.18 7.29 -2.73
C ARG A 120 18.78 7.44 -2.15
N LEU A 121 18.66 7.37 -0.82
CA LEU A 121 17.37 7.56 -0.13
C LEU A 121 16.73 8.91 -0.48
N GLN A 122 17.49 10.00 -0.47
CA GLN A 122 16.99 11.33 -0.82
C GLN A 122 16.44 11.39 -2.25
N ARG A 123 17.11 10.76 -3.22
CA ARG A 123 16.59 10.66 -4.60
C ARG A 123 15.29 9.87 -4.67
N ASP A 124 15.20 8.77 -3.94
CA ASP A 124 14.00 7.93 -3.90
C ASP A 124 12.81 8.66 -3.26
N VAL A 125 13.04 9.42 -2.18
CA VAL A 125 12.03 10.30 -1.56
C VAL A 125 11.60 11.41 -2.52
N ALA A 126 12.54 12.07 -3.20
CA ALA A 126 12.21 13.10 -4.18
C ALA A 126 11.33 12.57 -5.32
N ARG A 127 11.56 11.33 -5.78
CA ARG A 127 10.67 10.63 -6.73
C ARG A 127 9.29 10.38 -6.13
N GLY A 128 9.20 10.00 -4.86
CA GLY A 128 7.93 9.89 -4.13
C GLY A 128 7.15 11.21 -4.06
N VAL A 129 7.84 12.33 -3.85
CA VAL A 129 7.24 13.67 -3.90
C VAL A 129 6.68 13.99 -5.29
N GLN A 130 7.41 13.66 -6.35
CA GLN A 130 6.90 13.82 -7.72
C GLN A 130 5.67 12.94 -7.97
N ALA A 131 5.64 11.70 -7.46
CA ALA A 131 4.47 10.83 -7.52
C ALA A 131 3.26 11.42 -6.76
N ARG A 132 3.48 12.00 -5.57
CA ARG A 132 2.43 12.72 -4.82
C ARG A 132 1.82 13.86 -5.64
N VAL A 133 2.64 14.70 -6.28
CA VAL A 133 2.15 15.82 -7.11
C VAL A 133 1.30 15.30 -8.27
N ARG A 134 1.75 14.26 -8.97
CA ARG A 134 0.98 13.61 -10.05
C ARG A 134 -0.35 13.04 -9.55
N LEU A 135 -0.34 12.35 -8.41
CA LEU A 135 -1.54 11.81 -7.77
C LEU A 135 -2.53 12.91 -7.38
N GLN A 136 -2.07 14.02 -6.78
CA GLN A 136 -2.93 15.13 -6.39
C GLN A 136 -3.60 15.81 -7.60
N ALA A 137 -2.84 16.04 -8.68
CA ALA A 137 -3.39 16.61 -9.91
C ALA A 137 -4.46 15.70 -10.54
N ARG A 138 -4.24 14.39 -10.49
CA ARG A 138 -5.21 13.40 -10.98
C ARG A 138 -6.43 13.28 -10.07
N ALA A 139 -6.21 13.25 -8.76
CA ALA A 139 -7.24 13.23 -7.72
C ALA A 139 -8.26 14.34 -7.92
N ALA A 140 -7.80 15.59 -8.07
CA ALA A 140 -8.70 16.73 -8.26
C ALA A 140 -9.64 16.55 -9.47
N ARG A 141 -9.15 15.95 -10.57
CA ARG A 141 -9.97 15.68 -11.76
C ARG A 141 -10.99 14.57 -11.52
N ILE A 142 -10.57 13.46 -10.90
CA ILE A 142 -11.46 12.33 -10.60
C ILE A 142 -12.52 12.76 -9.58
N ASP A 143 -12.12 13.47 -8.53
CA ASP A 143 -13.00 13.93 -7.46
C ASP A 143 -14.06 14.89 -8.03
N ALA A 144 -13.69 15.81 -8.93
CA ALA A 144 -14.65 16.67 -9.63
C ALA A 144 -15.63 15.90 -10.52
N ALA A 145 -15.15 14.88 -11.25
CA ALA A 145 -16.01 14.04 -12.09
C ALA A 145 -16.97 13.17 -11.25
N VAL A 146 -16.49 12.64 -10.13
CA VAL A 146 -17.28 11.88 -9.16
C VAL A 146 -18.36 12.77 -8.54
N GLU A 147 -18.03 13.98 -8.10
CA GLU A 147 -19.00 14.90 -7.51
C GLU A 147 -20.07 15.34 -8.51
N ALA A 148 -19.73 15.48 -9.80
CA ALA A 148 -20.69 15.79 -10.86
C ALA A 148 -21.70 14.66 -11.11
N VAL A 149 -21.28 13.39 -10.96
CA VAL A 149 -22.13 12.21 -11.20
C VAL A 149 -22.86 11.74 -9.94
N ALA A 150 -22.24 11.88 -8.77
CA ALA A 150 -22.75 11.46 -7.48
C ALA A 150 -22.43 12.53 -6.40
N PRO A 151 -23.26 13.58 -6.28
CA PRO A 151 -23.04 14.65 -5.31
C PRO A 151 -22.88 14.11 -3.88
N GLY A 152 -21.88 14.61 -3.17
CA GLY A 152 -21.49 14.20 -1.83
C GLY A 152 -20.67 12.91 -1.76
N ALA A 153 -20.31 12.29 -2.88
CA ALA A 153 -19.49 11.08 -2.86
C ALA A 153 -18.03 11.35 -2.44
N THR A 154 -17.55 12.58 -2.61
CA THR A 154 -16.20 13.00 -2.20
C THR A 154 -16.13 13.52 -0.76
N ARG A 155 -17.28 13.76 -0.11
CA ARG A 155 -17.32 14.21 1.29
C ARG A 155 -16.95 13.04 2.19
N THR A 156 -15.77 13.13 2.80
CA THR A 156 -15.36 12.24 3.88
C THR A 156 -16.27 12.46 5.09
N GLY A 157 -17.17 11.52 5.37
CA GLY A 157 -17.97 11.52 6.61
C GLY A 157 -19.48 11.71 6.46
N GLY A 158 -20.15 10.80 5.75
CA GLY A 158 -21.54 10.46 6.07
C GLY A 158 -21.59 9.43 7.22
N PRO A 159 -22.62 9.44 8.08
CA PRO A 159 -22.66 8.59 9.27
C PRO A 159 -22.79 7.12 8.87
N GLY A 160 -21.78 6.29 9.23
CA GLY A 160 -21.93 4.83 9.26
C GLY A 160 -21.01 4.00 8.35
N GLY A 161 -19.94 4.53 7.76
CA GLY A 161 -19.06 3.69 6.94
C GLY A 161 -17.90 4.44 6.30
N GLY A 162 -16.95 4.90 7.12
CA GLY A 162 -15.71 5.49 6.61
C GLY A 162 -14.81 4.47 5.88
N PRO A 163 -13.92 4.94 4.98
CA PRO A 163 -12.93 4.07 4.35
C PRO A 163 -12.02 3.42 5.42
N GLY A 164 -11.74 2.12 5.26
CA GLY A 164 -10.99 1.32 6.24
C GLY A 164 -11.85 0.73 7.38
N ALA A 165 -13.16 0.99 7.39
CA ALA A 165 -14.04 0.38 8.37
C ALA A 165 -14.35 -1.09 8.01
N THR A 166 -13.99 -2.00 8.92
CA THR A 166 -14.24 -3.42 8.77
C THR A 166 -15.63 -3.73 9.32
N ARG A 167 -16.49 -4.34 8.49
CA ARG A 167 -17.81 -4.80 8.94
C ARG A 167 -17.63 -5.93 9.95
N ALA A 168 -18.34 -5.85 11.07
CA ALA A 168 -18.27 -6.86 12.10
C ALA A 168 -19.59 -6.97 12.87
N MET A 169 -19.70 -7.99 13.70
CA MET A 169 -20.83 -8.23 14.57
C MET A 169 -20.36 -8.32 16.01
N ALA A 170 -21.04 -7.63 16.93
CA ALA A 170 -20.78 -7.74 18.35
C ALA A 170 -21.04 -9.18 18.82
N SER A 171 -20.00 -9.86 19.32
CA SER A 171 -20.09 -11.28 19.72
C SER A 171 -20.91 -11.48 21.01
N ALA A 172 -21.04 -10.43 21.83
CA ALA A 172 -21.80 -10.40 23.07
C ALA A 172 -22.27 -8.95 23.35
N PRO A 173 -23.18 -8.71 24.33
CA PRO A 173 -23.51 -7.36 24.73
C PRO A 173 -22.27 -6.67 25.30
N LEU A 174 -21.93 -5.47 24.81
CA LEU A 174 -20.70 -4.77 25.19
C LEU A 174 -20.90 -3.27 25.32
N VAL A 175 -20.08 -2.65 26.15
CA VAL A 175 -20.08 -1.20 26.41
C VAL A 175 -19.10 -0.53 25.47
N LEU A 176 -19.58 0.47 24.74
CA LEU A 176 -18.76 1.40 23.98
C LEU A 176 -18.23 2.50 24.90
N ARG A 177 -16.95 2.83 24.77
CA ARG A 177 -16.23 3.77 25.63
C ARG A 177 -15.92 5.06 24.89
N GLN A 178 -15.81 6.16 25.63
CA GLN A 178 -15.45 7.47 25.03
C GLN A 178 -13.98 7.55 24.58
N ARG A 179 -13.10 6.70 25.13
CA ARG A 179 -11.67 6.60 24.79
C ARG A 179 -11.24 5.14 24.67
N PRO A 180 -10.16 4.82 23.95
CA PRO A 180 -9.62 3.46 23.81
C PRO A 180 -8.87 3.02 25.08
N ASP A 181 -9.54 3.10 26.23
CA ASP A 181 -9.02 2.68 27.52
C ASP A 181 -10.15 2.03 28.36
N GLY A 182 -9.82 1.05 29.20
CA GLY A 182 -10.81 0.29 29.97
C GLY A 182 -11.47 1.08 31.10
N ALA A 183 -10.91 2.22 31.49
CA ALA A 183 -11.40 3.08 32.57
C ALA A 183 -12.30 4.23 32.08
N ALA A 184 -12.42 4.39 30.76
CA ALA A 184 -13.16 5.49 30.15
C ALA A 184 -14.67 5.41 30.43
N GLY A 185 -15.29 6.58 30.43
CA GLY A 185 -16.75 6.70 30.52
C GLY A 185 -17.45 5.96 29.39
N GLU A 186 -18.69 5.54 29.67
CA GLU A 186 -19.58 4.92 28.70
C GLU A 186 -20.02 5.94 27.65
N ALA A 187 -19.89 5.57 26.38
CA ALA A 187 -20.42 6.29 25.22
C ALA A 187 -21.75 5.67 24.74
N GLY A 188 -21.95 4.37 24.98
CA GLY A 188 -23.17 3.66 24.65
C GLY A 188 -23.03 2.15 24.84
N ARG A 189 -24.01 1.39 24.37
CA ARG A 189 -24.03 -0.07 24.45
C ARG A 189 -24.44 -0.69 23.14
N LEU A 190 -23.82 -1.83 22.82
CA LEU A 190 -24.25 -2.70 21.74
C LEU A 190 -24.81 -3.99 22.34
N VAL A 191 -25.89 -4.48 21.73
CA VAL A 191 -26.42 -5.81 22.02
C VAL A 191 -25.63 -6.88 21.27
N ALA A 192 -25.67 -8.12 21.73
CA ALA A 192 -25.13 -9.24 20.97
C ALA A 192 -25.78 -9.32 19.59
N GLY A 193 -24.99 -9.62 18.56
CA GLY A 193 -25.46 -9.68 17.19
C GLY A 193 -25.62 -8.32 16.50
N ALA A 194 -25.39 -7.20 17.21
CA ALA A 194 -25.42 -5.88 16.58
C ALA A 194 -24.31 -5.77 15.54
N GLU A 195 -24.68 -5.38 14.33
CA GLU A 195 -23.73 -5.09 13.26
C GLU A 195 -23.07 -3.73 13.49
N ALA A 196 -21.75 -3.68 13.33
CA ALA A 196 -20.94 -2.49 13.53
C ALA A 196 -19.87 -2.35 12.44
N TYR A 197 -19.45 -1.12 12.22
CA TYR A 197 -18.30 -0.78 11.40
C TYR A 197 -17.11 -0.43 12.29
N LEU A 198 -16.01 -1.15 12.14
CA LEU A 198 -14.85 -1.08 13.02
C LEU A 198 -13.70 -0.34 12.38
N ARG A 199 -13.13 0.66 13.06
CA ARG A 199 -11.88 1.32 12.67
C ARG A 199 -10.78 1.00 13.70
N PRO A 200 -9.57 0.59 13.28
CA PRO A 200 -8.49 0.30 14.22
C PRO A 200 -8.16 1.50 15.12
N ALA A 201 -7.90 1.24 16.40
CA ALA A 201 -7.42 2.20 17.37
C ALA A 201 -6.23 1.64 18.16
N ALA A 202 -5.62 2.47 19.00
CA ALA A 202 -4.48 2.05 19.81
C ALA A 202 -4.86 1.00 20.86
N GLY A 203 -3.89 0.19 21.29
CA GLY A 203 -4.05 -0.71 22.44
C GLY A 203 -5.01 -1.90 22.23
N GLY A 204 -5.22 -2.33 20.98
CA GLY A 204 -6.14 -3.43 20.65
C GLY A 204 -7.63 -3.02 20.68
N PHE A 205 -7.91 -1.73 20.80
CA PHE A 205 -9.26 -1.19 20.66
C PHE A 205 -9.61 -0.95 19.19
N VAL A 206 -10.91 -0.89 18.95
CA VAL A 206 -11.50 -0.41 17.70
C VAL A 206 -12.51 0.66 18.02
N LEU A 207 -12.61 1.68 17.17
CA LEU A 207 -13.75 2.58 17.15
C LEU A 207 -14.89 1.87 16.40
N ALA A 208 -15.96 1.53 17.10
CA ALA A 208 -17.12 0.85 16.56
C ALA A 208 -18.27 1.85 16.35
N GLU A 209 -18.90 1.78 15.18
CA GLU A 209 -20.10 2.55 14.84
C GLU A 209 -21.26 1.63 14.49
N ALA A 210 -22.38 1.76 15.20
CA ALA A 210 -23.57 0.94 15.00
C ALA A 210 -24.84 1.69 15.42
N GLY A 211 -25.87 1.70 14.56
CA GLY A 211 -27.19 2.23 14.92
C GLY A 211 -27.21 3.68 15.40
N GLY A 212 -26.29 4.53 14.91
CA GLY A 212 -26.14 5.93 15.34
C GLY A 212 -25.34 6.14 16.62
N VAL A 213 -24.83 5.07 17.24
CA VAL A 213 -23.94 5.12 18.41
C VAL A 213 -22.51 4.84 17.95
N SER A 214 -21.55 5.60 18.50
CA SER A 214 -20.12 5.44 18.21
C SER A 214 -19.31 5.42 19.50
N GLY A 215 -18.30 4.55 19.57
CA GLY A 215 -17.35 4.52 20.69
C GLY A 215 -16.35 3.37 20.60
N TYR A 216 -15.41 3.34 21.54
CA TYR A 216 -14.30 2.39 21.56
C TYR A 216 -14.65 1.11 22.30
N ALA A 217 -14.23 -0.03 21.76
CA ALA A 217 -14.33 -1.33 22.42
C ALA A 217 -13.13 -2.22 22.05
N PRO A 218 -12.82 -3.27 22.85
CA PRO A 218 -11.77 -4.22 22.49
C PRO A 218 -12.12 -4.92 21.17
N GLY A 219 -11.18 -4.94 20.22
CA GLY A 219 -11.41 -5.53 18.89
C GLY A 219 -11.79 -7.01 18.94
N SER A 220 -11.31 -7.74 19.95
CA SER A 220 -11.66 -9.15 20.21
C SER A 220 -13.13 -9.37 20.56
N SER A 221 -13.89 -8.31 20.85
CA SER A 221 -15.33 -8.39 21.16
C SER A 221 -16.21 -8.50 19.92
N PHE A 222 -15.60 -8.49 18.73
CA PHE A 222 -16.30 -8.50 17.45
C PHE A 222 -15.88 -9.69 16.59
N THR A 223 -16.87 -10.24 15.88
CA THR A 223 -16.64 -11.21 14.81
C THR A 223 -16.64 -10.45 13.49
N VAL A 224 -15.53 -10.46 12.77
CA VAL A 224 -15.41 -9.81 11.45
C VAL A 224 -16.34 -10.50 10.46
N LEU A 225 -17.16 -9.70 9.77
CA LEU A 225 -18.07 -10.18 8.73
C LEU A 225 -17.44 -9.98 7.35
N PRO A 226 -17.73 -10.86 6.39
CA PRO A 226 -17.38 -10.62 5.00
C PRO A 226 -18.07 -9.34 4.49
N ALA A 227 -17.38 -8.61 3.62
CA ALA A 227 -17.91 -7.41 2.99
C ALA A 227 -19.19 -7.76 2.20
N LEU A 228 -20.26 -6.97 2.37
CA LEU A 228 -21.42 -7.05 1.49
C LEU A 228 -21.02 -6.64 0.07
N ALA A 229 -21.60 -7.31 -0.92
CA ALA A 229 -21.60 -6.81 -2.29
C ALA A 229 -22.28 -5.42 -2.30
N PRO A 230 -21.70 -4.41 -2.96
CA PRO A 230 -22.19 -3.05 -2.85
C PRO A 230 -23.58 -2.91 -3.52
N PRO A 231 -24.54 -2.19 -2.89
CA PRO A 231 -25.84 -1.92 -3.49
C PRO A 231 -25.72 -0.81 -4.55
N GLY A 232 -26.18 -1.04 -5.78
CA GLY A 232 -26.31 0.00 -6.83
C GLY A 232 -25.02 0.72 -7.27
N GLY A 233 -25.02 1.27 -8.49
CA GLY A 233 -23.84 1.96 -9.05
C GLY A 233 -23.38 3.17 -8.24
N GLY A 234 -24.31 3.88 -7.58
CA GLY A 234 -24.03 5.10 -6.80
C GLY A 234 -23.27 4.84 -5.48
N ASP A 235 -23.67 3.83 -4.69
CA ASP A 235 -22.97 3.52 -3.43
C ASP A 235 -21.63 2.83 -3.69
N THR A 236 -21.53 2.06 -4.77
CA THR A 236 -20.25 1.52 -5.26
C THR A 236 -19.27 2.65 -5.58
N LEU A 237 -19.71 3.65 -6.35
CA LEU A 237 -18.86 4.79 -6.73
C LEU A 237 -18.40 5.59 -5.50
N ARG A 238 -19.30 5.84 -4.55
CA ARG A 238 -18.97 6.50 -3.27
C ARG A 238 -17.95 5.72 -2.47
N SER A 239 -18.14 4.41 -2.32
CA SER A 239 -17.20 3.53 -1.60
C SER A 239 -15.81 3.52 -2.24
N LEU A 240 -15.74 3.47 -3.57
CA LEU A 240 -14.49 3.50 -4.32
C LEU A 240 -13.77 4.85 -4.21
N ALA A 241 -14.51 5.95 -4.25
CA ALA A 241 -13.97 7.30 -4.07
C ALA A 241 -13.41 7.48 -2.65
N ALA A 242 -14.14 7.05 -1.62
CA ALA A 242 -13.67 7.08 -0.24
C ALA A 242 -12.41 6.23 -0.05
N THR A 243 -12.38 5.03 -0.64
CA THR A 243 -11.19 4.16 -0.64
C THR A 243 -10.00 4.84 -1.32
N ASN A 244 -10.24 5.55 -2.42
CA ASN A 244 -9.21 6.28 -3.13
C ASN A 244 -8.61 7.38 -2.27
N ILE A 245 -9.46 8.22 -1.65
CA ILE A 245 -9.02 9.27 -0.72
C ILE A 245 -8.13 8.69 0.38
N SER A 246 -8.60 7.63 1.06
CA SER A 246 -7.87 6.99 2.14
C SER A 246 -6.51 6.42 1.70
N ARG A 247 -6.44 5.74 0.55
CA ARG A 247 -5.18 5.19 0.03
C ARG A 247 -4.17 6.28 -0.32
N ARG A 248 -4.63 7.39 -0.90
CA ARG A 248 -3.77 8.57 -1.17
C ARG A 248 -3.21 9.15 0.12
N GLU A 249 -4.04 9.32 1.14
CA GLU A 249 -3.62 9.84 2.45
C GLU A 249 -2.58 8.95 3.12
N VAL A 250 -2.79 7.63 3.12
CA VAL A 250 -1.82 6.66 3.65
C VAL A 250 -0.47 6.80 2.93
N PHE A 251 -0.47 6.86 1.60
CA PHE A 251 0.76 7.05 0.85
C PHE A 251 1.46 8.38 1.17
N PHE A 252 0.70 9.47 1.33
CA PHE A 252 1.27 10.77 1.71
C PHE A 252 1.85 10.77 3.12
N GLN A 253 1.25 10.03 4.05
CA GLN A 253 1.78 9.86 5.40
C GLN A 253 3.11 9.08 5.39
N SER A 254 3.17 7.98 4.64
CA SER A 254 4.39 7.19 4.45
C SER A 254 5.51 8.03 3.83
N LEU A 255 5.19 8.85 2.82
CA LEU A 255 6.14 9.77 2.21
C LEU A 255 6.63 10.84 3.19
N ALA A 256 5.72 11.46 3.95
CA ALA A 256 6.09 12.48 4.94
C ALA A 256 6.98 11.91 6.06
N LEU A 257 6.75 10.65 6.46
CA LEU A 257 7.62 9.95 7.39
C LEU A 257 9.02 9.73 6.79
N ALA A 258 9.08 9.32 5.53
CA ALA A 258 10.35 9.14 4.82
C ALA A 258 11.11 10.47 4.64
N GLU A 259 10.42 11.57 4.32
CA GLU A 259 11.01 12.92 4.25
C GLU A 259 11.65 13.32 5.59
N ARG A 260 10.95 13.15 6.71
CA ARG A 260 11.49 13.45 8.06
C ARG A 260 12.67 12.56 8.43
N SER A 261 12.61 11.28 8.07
CA SER A 261 13.66 10.32 8.41
C SER A 261 14.91 10.51 7.53
N GLY A 262 14.72 10.91 6.27
CA GLY A 262 15.81 11.14 5.31
C GLY A 262 16.55 12.47 5.52
N THR A 263 15.90 13.50 6.08
CA THR A 263 16.53 14.80 6.37
C THR A 263 17.44 14.76 7.60
N GLN A 264 17.21 13.85 8.55
CA GLN A 264 18.08 13.66 9.71
C GLN A 264 19.41 12.97 9.35
N GLY A 265 19.53 12.43 8.13
CA GLY A 265 20.73 11.74 7.67
C GLY A 265 21.01 10.44 8.42
N PHE A 266 21.93 9.65 7.90
CA PHE A 266 22.44 8.47 8.60
C PHE A 266 23.68 8.86 9.40
N GLU A 267 23.52 9.27 10.65
CA GLU A 267 24.69 9.56 11.50
C GLU A 267 25.53 8.29 11.74
N PRO A 268 26.86 8.37 11.79
CA PRO A 268 27.67 7.28 12.32
C PRO A 268 27.29 7.13 13.79
N GLY A 269 26.67 6.00 14.16
CA GLY A 269 26.37 5.73 15.57
C GLY A 269 27.65 5.85 16.39
N SER A 270 27.59 6.60 17.49
CA SER A 270 28.69 6.75 18.43
C SER A 270 28.99 5.45 19.17
#